data_AF-A0A1T5A806-F1
#
_entry.id   AF-A0A1T5A806-F1
#
_cell.length_a   1.000
_cell.length_b   1.000
_cell.length_c   1.000
_cell.angle_alpha   90.00
_cell.angle_beta   90.00
_cell.angle_gamma   90.00
#
_symmetry.space_group_name_H-M   'P 1'
#
loop_
_entity.id
_entity.type
_entity.pdbx_description
1 polymer ?
#
loop_
_entity_poly.entity_id
_entity_poly.type
_entity_poly.pdbx_seq_one_letter_code
_entity_poly.pdbx_strand_id
1 'polypeptide(L)'
;MALPSVGGGEQIGDGNLNEIRLGYQGTPATATSTATLTTAQLLAGILLGSPGSSAATYTTPTGTQIDAAVSNAKVGSTFLLSITNVDGSGSGAITLEGGTGVTPSTLKTVAATAGTSQLFLFRKTGTGTWTIYRYG
;
A
#
# COMPACT_ATOMS: atom_id res chain seq x y z
N MET A 1 -0.14 30.99 -3.29
CA MET A 1 -0.63 29.83 -2.52
C MET A 1 0.29 29.68 -1.32
N ALA A 2 -0.20 29.93 -0.10
CA ALA A 2 0.62 29.82 1.10
C ALA A 2 0.87 28.33 1.39
N LEU A 3 2.13 27.95 1.60
CA LEU A 3 2.45 26.67 2.22
C LEU A 3 1.89 26.71 3.64
N PRO A 4 1.07 25.73 4.09
CA PRO A 4 0.53 25.73 5.44
C PRO A 4 1.65 25.84 6.47
N SER A 5 1.63 26.93 7.26
CA SER A 5 2.51 27.09 8.40
C SER A 5 2.00 26.22 9.55
N VAL A 6 2.82 25.27 10.00
CA VAL A 6 2.85 24.65 11.34
C VAL A 6 1.56 24.85 12.16
N GLY A 7 0.57 24.01 11.89
CA GLY A 7 -0.74 24.09 12.52
C GLY A 7 -1.62 22.92 12.09
N GLY A 8 -1.16 21.70 12.37
CA GLY A 8 -1.86 20.48 11.96
C GLY A 8 -1.07 19.17 12.11
N GLY A 9 0.13 19.20 12.71
CA GLY A 9 1.00 18.03 12.87
C GLY A 9 1.94 17.77 11.70
N GLU A 10 1.55 18.10 10.46
CA GLU A 10 2.44 17.93 9.31
C GLU A 10 3.55 18.98 9.27
N GLN A 11 4.80 18.58 9.51
CA GLN A 11 5.98 19.43 9.38
C GLN A 11 6.76 19.13 8.09
N ILE A 12 6.68 20.03 7.11
CA ILE A 12 7.47 19.98 5.87
C ILE A 12 8.72 20.87 6.03
N GLY A 13 9.92 20.32 5.80
CA GLY A 13 11.20 21.04 5.98
C GLY A 13 11.77 20.92 7.40
N ASP A 14 12.85 21.66 7.69
CA ASP A 14 13.60 21.53 8.95
C ASP A 14 12.74 21.79 10.20
N GLY A 15 11.76 22.71 10.09
CA GLY A 15 10.84 23.11 11.17
C GLY A 15 11.52 23.24 12.54
N ASN A 16 10.83 22.88 13.63
CA ASN A 16 11.47 22.84 14.95
C ASN A 16 12.22 21.52 15.11
N LEU A 17 13.56 21.56 15.10
CA LEU A 17 14.40 20.36 15.30
C LEU A 17 14.24 19.73 16.69
N ASN A 18 13.62 20.43 17.64
CA ASN A 18 13.33 19.92 18.98
C ASN A 18 11.96 19.25 19.09
N GLU A 19 11.15 19.26 18.03
CA GLU A 19 9.83 18.61 17.99
C GLU A 19 9.91 17.27 17.24
N ILE A 20 9.07 16.32 17.67
CA ILE A 20 8.88 15.07 16.94
C ILE A 20 8.20 15.41 15.61
N ARG A 21 8.83 15.04 14.48
CA ARG A 21 8.18 15.14 13.17
C ARG A 21 6.99 14.19 13.13
N LEU A 22 5.78 14.75 13.13
CA LEU A 22 4.55 14.00 12.95
C LEU A 22 4.23 13.89 11.45
N GLY A 23 3.51 12.84 11.08
CA GLY A 23 3.05 12.60 9.72
C GLY A 23 1.61 12.09 9.72
N TYR A 24 0.95 12.22 8.57
CA TYR A 24 -0.46 11.88 8.44
C TYR A 24 -0.62 10.45 7.97
N GLN A 25 -1.37 9.67 8.74
CA GLN A 25 -1.82 8.34 8.36
C GLN A 25 -3.34 8.31 8.51
N GLY A 26 -4.05 8.18 7.39
CA GLY A 26 -5.49 7.95 7.39
C GLY A 26 -5.85 6.60 8.02
N THR A 27 -7.14 6.39 8.28
CA THR A 27 -7.63 5.10 8.80
C THR A 27 -7.14 3.95 7.92
N PRO A 28 -6.49 2.91 8.50
CA PRO A 28 -6.08 1.75 7.74
C PRO A 28 -7.25 1.12 6.99
N ALA A 29 -7.02 0.73 5.75
CA ALA A 29 -8.02 0.03 4.96
C ALA A 29 -8.05 -1.46 5.34
N THR A 30 -9.15 -2.14 5.06
CA THR A 30 -9.30 -3.58 5.35
C THR A 30 -9.61 -4.36 4.09
N ALA A 31 -9.15 -5.61 4.00
CA ALA A 31 -9.58 -6.57 2.99
C ALA A 31 -9.84 -7.94 3.65
N THR A 32 -10.89 -8.62 3.23
CA THR A 32 -11.31 -9.91 3.77
C THR A 32 -11.41 -10.94 2.66
N SER A 33 -10.87 -12.14 2.88
CA SER A 33 -10.85 -13.22 1.87
C SER A 33 -10.25 -12.80 0.52
N THR A 34 -10.26 -13.68 -0.49
CA THR A 34 -9.78 -13.34 -1.84
C THR A 34 -10.62 -12.22 -2.43
N ALA A 35 -9.97 -11.13 -2.86
CA ALA A 35 -10.64 -9.93 -3.32
C ALA A 35 -9.77 -9.11 -4.30
N THR A 36 -10.43 -8.30 -5.13
CA THR A 36 -9.76 -7.22 -5.86
C THR A 36 -9.81 -5.96 -5.01
N LEU A 37 -8.65 -5.37 -4.74
CA LEU A 37 -8.51 -4.14 -3.98
C LEU A 37 -9.03 -2.95 -4.79
N THR A 38 -9.68 -2.03 -4.09
CA THR A 38 -10.01 -0.70 -4.61
C THR A 38 -8.76 0.19 -4.66
N THR A 39 -8.81 1.25 -5.46
CA THR A 39 -7.73 2.26 -5.49
C THR A 39 -7.56 2.94 -4.14
N ALA A 40 -8.64 3.17 -3.39
CA ALA A 40 -8.58 3.72 -2.04
C ALA A 40 -7.87 2.78 -1.06
N GLN A 41 -8.16 1.47 -1.11
CA GLN A 41 -7.45 0.47 -0.29
C GLN A 41 -5.95 0.41 -0.64
N LEU A 42 -5.60 0.52 -1.93
CA LEU A 42 -4.21 0.49 -2.37
C LEU A 42 -3.41 1.72 -1.91
N LEU A 43 -4.05 2.89 -1.86
CA LEU A 43 -3.43 4.17 -1.53
C LEU A 43 -3.54 4.56 -0.05
N ALA A 44 -4.16 3.71 0.78
CA ALA A 44 -4.33 3.96 2.21
C ALA A 44 -3.01 3.91 3.02
N GLY A 45 -1.93 3.42 2.43
CA GLY A 45 -0.63 3.23 3.09
C GLY A 45 -0.54 1.98 3.96
N ILE A 46 -1.63 1.64 4.67
CA ILE A 46 -1.76 0.40 5.47
C ILE A 46 -3.04 -0.34 5.08
N LEU A 47 -2.90 -1.63 4.81
CA LEU A 47 -3.99 -2.59 4.60
C LEU A 47 -3.93 -3.69 5.67
N LEU A 48 -5.00 -3.79 6.45
CA LEU A 48 -5.22 -4.88 7.39
C LEU A 48 -5.94 -6.02 6.66
N GLY A 49 -5.20 -7.08 6.35
CA GLY A 49 -5.71 -8.24 5.66
C GLY A 49 -6.21 -9.30 6.64
N SER A 50 -7.46 -9.72 6.45
CA SER A 50 -8.12 -10.80 7.20
C SER A 50 -8.51 -11.93 6.23
N PRO A 51 -7.56 -12.80 5.84
CA PRO A 51 -7.77 -13.91 4.90
C PRO A 51 -8.65 -15.05 5.45
N GLY A 52 -8.91 -15.09 6.76
CA GLY A 52 -9.59 -16.16 7.47
C GLY A 52 -8.68 -17.36 7.73
N SER A 53 -9.25 -18.57 7.68
CA SER A 53 -8.51 -19.83 7.89
C SER A 53 -7.88 -20.42 6.62
N SER A 54 -7.96 -19.72 5.49
CA SER A 54 -7.48 -20.18 4.19
C SER A 54 -6.65 -19.11 3.50
N ALA A 55 -5.74 -19.51 2.61
CA ALA A 55 -4.97 -18.56 1.83
C ALA A 55 -5.89 -17.67 0.98
N ALA A 56 -5.55 -16.39 0.89
CA ALA A 56 -6.29 -15.39 0.13
C ALA A 56 -5.40 -14.68 -0.88
N THR A 57 -5.96 -14.34 -2.04
CA THR A 57 -5.30 -13.53 -3.05
C THR A 57 -5.91 -12.14 -3.08
N TYR A 58 -5.10 -11.11 -2.88
CA TYR A 58 -5.49 -9.72 -3.01
C TYR A 58 -4.97 -9.20 -4.35
N THR A 59 -5.87 -8.96 -5.29
CA THR A 59 -5.49 -8.46 -6.62
C THR A 59 -5.51 -6.95 -6.62
N THR A 60 -4.47 -6.28 -7.11
CA THR A 60 -4.46 -4.81 -7.23
C THR A 60 -5.52 -4.33 -8.23
N PRO A 61 -5.98 -3.07 -8.15
CA PRO A 61 -6.69 -2.46 -9.26
C PRO A 61 -5.80 -2.41 -10.52
N THR A 62 -6.41 -2.14 -11.67
CA THR A 62 -5.67 -2.00 -12.94
C THR A 62 -4.75 -0.78 -12.88
N GLY A 63 -3.64 -0.81 -13.63
CA GLY A 63 -2.70 0.32 -13.67
C GLY A 63 -3.35 1.62 -14.15
N THR A 64 -4.36 1.56 -15.02
CA THR A 64 -5.16 2.73 -15.42
C THR A 64 -5.98 3.30 -14.25
N GLN A 65 -6.58 2.44 -13.42
CA GLN A 65 -7.30 2.88 -12.23
C GLN A 65 -6.35 3.50 -11.20
N ILE A 66 -5.13 2.97 -11.06
CA ILE A 66 -4.09 3.57 -10.22
C ILE A 66 -3.71 4.95 -10.77
N ASP A 67 -3.42 5.08 -12.06
CA ASP A 67 -3.09 6.36 -12.68
C ASP A 67 -4.19 7.42 -12.51
N ALA A 68 -5.46 7.02 -12.59
CA ALA A 68 -6.59 7.92 -12.35
C ALA A 68 -6.63 8.44 -10.90
N ALA A 69 -6.20 7.62 -9.94
CA ALA A 69 -6.17 7.98 -8.52
C ALA A 69 -4.90 8.77 -8.13
N VAL A 70 -3.77 8.55 -8.81
CA VAL A 70 -2.52 9.31 -8.63
C VAL A 70 -2.19 10.17 -9.85
N SER A 71 -3.07 11.13 -10.15
CA SER A 71 -3.05 11.91 -11.40
C SER A 71 -1.76 12.67 -11.72
N ASN A 72 -0.94 12.98 -10.70
CA ASN A 72 0.32 13.70 -10.85
C ASN A 72 1.57 12.78 -10.95
N ALA A 73 1.39 11.46 -11.02
CA ALA A 73 2.49 10.51 -11.06
C ALA A 73 3.16 10.44 -12.46
N LYS A 74 4.44 10.83 -12.51
CA LYS A 74 5.33 10.57 -13.67
C LYS A 74 5.94 9.17 -13.62
N VAL A 75 6.47 8.68 -14.75
CA VAL A 75 7.28 7.44 -14.76
C VAL A 75 8.42 7.56 -13.73
N GLY A 76 8.59 6.51 -12.92
CA GLY A 76 9.50 6.48 -11.79
C GLY A 76 8.93 6.97 -10.46
N SER A 77 7.71 7.53 -10.43
CA SER A 77 7.03 7.87 -9.17
C SER A 77 6.72 6.61 -8.38
N THR A 78 6.81 6.70 -7.06
CA THR A 78 6.60 5.58 -6.16
C THR A 78 5.62 5.91 -5.06
N PHE A 79 4.93 4.88 -4.58
CA PHE A 79 4.20 4.91 -3.31
C PHE A 79 4.35 3.56 -2.60
N LEU A 80 4.07 3.55 -1.30
CA LEU A 80 4.20 2.38 -0.45
C LEU A 80 2.83 1.89 0.01
N LEU A 81 2.72 0.57 0.16
CA LEU A 81 1.60 -0.09 0.82
C LEU A 81 2.16 -1.15 1.77
N SER A 82 1.83 -1.05 3.05
CA SER A 82 2.06 -2.12 4.02
C SER A 82 0.81 -3.00 4.09
N ILE A 83 0.99 -4.31 3.97
CA ILE A 83 -0.09 -5.29 4.20
C ILE A 83 0.26 -6.07 5.47
N THR A 84 -0.60 -5.96 6.47
CA THR A 84 -0.48 -6.70 7.74
C THR A 84 -1.54 -7.78 7.77
N ASN A 85 -1.12 -9.03 7.98
CA ASN A 85 -2.03 -10.12 8.27
C ASN A 85 -2.51 -10.01 9.72
N VAL A 86 -3.80 -9.73 9.91
CA VAL A 86 -4.39 -9.60 11.25
C VAL A 86 -5.00 -10.90 11.74
N ASP A 87 -5.10 -11.92 10.89
CA ASP A 87 -5.58 -13.23 11.29
C ASP A 87 -4.43 -14.11 11.78
N GLY A 88 -4.66 -14.81 12.89
CA GLY A 88 -3.69 -15.73 13.49
C GLY A 88 -3.84 -17.18 13.05
N SER A 89 -4.53 -17.43 11.94
CA SER A 89 -4.71 -18.79 11.46
C SER A 89 -3.41 -19.26 10.80
N GLY A 90 -2.90 -20.44 11.16
CA GLY A 90 -1.66 -20.97 10.59
C GLY A 90 -1.69 -21.24 9.07
N SER A 91 -2.81 -20.94 8.40
CA SER A 91 -3.05 -21.22 6.97
C SER A 91 -3.56 -20.02 6.16
N GLY A 92 -3.88 -18.90 6.81
CA GLY A 92 -4.35 -17.67 6.16
C GLY A 92 -3.23 -16.84 5.55
N ALA A 93 -2.45 -17.38 4.61
CA ALA A 93 -1.44 -16.58 3.91
C ALA A 93 -2.10 -15.60 2.92
N ILE A 94 -1.58 -14.37 2.81
CA ILE A 94 -2.06 -13.38 1.85
C ILE A 94 -1.08 -13.30 0.69
N THR A 95 -1.56 -13.42 -0.55
CA THR A 95 -0.74 -13.19 -1.75
C THR A 95 -1.23 -11.95 -2.48
N LEU A 96 -0.34 -10.98 -2.70
CA LEU A 96 -0.64 -9.78 -3.50
C LEU A 96 -0.41 -10.08 -4.99
N GLU A 97 -1.45 -9.99 -5.80
CA GLU A 97 -1.35 -10.21 -7.25
C GLU A 97 -1.60 -8.93 -8.04
N GLY A 98 -0.95 -8.82 -9.20
CA GLY A 98 -1.09 -7.66 -10.07
C GLY A 98 -2.35 -7.74 -10.93
N GLY A 99 -3.17 -6.70 -10.91
CA GLY A 99 -4.21 -6.49 -11.91
C GLY A 99 -3.62 -6.16 -13.28
N THR A 100 -4.47 -5.93 -14.27
CA THR A 100 -4.02 -5.55 -15.63
C THR A 100 -3.11 -4.31 -15.59
N GLY A 101 -1.94 -4.40 -16.22
CA GLY A 101 -0.94 -3.32 -16.23
C GLY A 101 -0.10 -3.23 -14.94
N VAL A 102 -0.27 -4.15 -13.99
CA VAL A 102 0.53 -4.19 -12.77
C VAL A 102 1.34 -5.48 -12.72
N THR A 103 2.66 -5.37 -12.73
CA THR A 103 3.57 -6.52 -12.77
C THR A 103 4.31 -6.63 -11.44
N PRO A 104 4.10 -7.69 -10.64
CA PRO A 104 4.88 -7.88 -9.43
C PRO A 104 6.20 -8.60 -9.75
N SER A 105 7.34 -8.06 -9.31
CA SER A 105 8.68 -8.52 -9.72
C SER A 105 9.35 -9.50 -8.75
N THR A 106 8.80 -9.72 -7.55
CA THR A 106 9.41 -10.54 -6.47
C THR A 106 8.36 -11.38 -5.76
N LEU A 107 8.76 -12.09 -4.69
CA LEU A 107 7.84 -12.77 -3.75
C LEU A 107 6.77 -11.79 -3.25
N LYS A 108 5.51 -12.26 -3.25
CA LYS A 108 4.31 -11.42 -3.02
C LYS A 108 3.48 -11.85 -1.81
N THR A 109 3.99 -12.81 -1.03
CA THR A 109 3.23 -13.47 0.02
C THR A 109 3.56 -12.86 1.39
N VAL A 110 2.51 -12.45 2.10
CA VAL A 110 2.52 -12.20 3.54
C VAL A 110 2.21 -13.53 4.23
N ALA A 111 3.06 -13.92 5.17
CA ALA A 111 2.91 -15.21 5.86
C ALA A 111 1.59 -15.27 6.65
N ALA A 112 1.13 -16.51 6.90
CA ALA A 112 -0.12 -16.78 7.62
C ALA A 112 -0.07 -16.39 9.11
N THR A 113 1.12 -16.12 9.66
CA THR A 113 1.27 -15.77 11.07
C THR A 113 0.71 -14.37 11.35
N ALA A 114 -0.21 -14.25 12.32
CA ALA A 114 -0.73 -12.97 12.79
C ALA A 114 0.39 -11.97 13.11
N GLY A 115 0.16 -10.71 12.75
CA GLY A 115 1.11 -9.62 12.94
C GLY A 115 2.22 -9.59 11.90
N THR A 116 2.30 -10.58 10.99
CA THR A 116 3.24 -10.51 9.86
C THR A 116 2.82 -9.36 8.95
N SER A 117 3.75 -8.45 8.72
CA SER A 117 3.57 -7.35 7.78
C SER A 117 4.59 -7.48 6.65
N GLN A 118 4.20 -7.05 5.45
CA GLN A 118 5.12 -6.88 4.33
C GLN A 118 4.90 -5.51 3.71
N LEU A 119 5.99 -4.85 3.36
CA LEU A 119 5.99 -3.54 2.71
C LEU A 119 6.22 -3.71 1.21
N PHE A 120 5.30 -3.16 0.42
CA PHE A 120 5.35 -3.19 -1.03
C PHE A 120 5.59 -1.78 -1.58
N LEU A 121 6.54 -1.67 -2.50
CA LEU A 121 6.82 -0.45 -3.24
C LEU A 121 6.24 -0.58 -4.65
N PHE A 122 5.32 0.33 -4.97
CA PHE A 122 4.74 0.47 -6.29
C PHE A 122 5.55 1.52 -7.04
N ARG A 123 6.02 1.19 -8.24
CA ARG A 123 6.73 2.11 -9.12
C ARG A 123 6.04 2.20 -10.47
N LYS A 124 5.72 3.41 -10.90
CA LYS A 124 5.19 3.65 -12.25
C LYS A 124 6.27 3.40 -13.30
N THR A 125 6.00 2.55 -14.29
CA THR A 125 6.94 2.21 -15.37
C THR A 125 6.47 2.67 -16.75
N GLY A 126 5.20 3.04 -16.89
CA GLY A 126 4.62 3.60 -18.11
C GLY A 126 3.21 4.11 -17.88
N THR A 127 2.54 4.55 -18.94
CA THR A 127 1.10 4.91 -18.88
C THR A 127 0.27 3.67 -18.57
N GLY A 128 -0.49 3.70 -17.48
CA GLY A 128 -1.27 2.56 -17.02
C GLY A 128 -0.43 1.35 -16.61
N THR A 129 0.89 1.52 -16.39
CA THR A 129 1.80 0.41 -16.09
C THR A 129 2.59 0.65 -14.81
N TRP A 130 2.55 -0.33 -13.91
CA TRP A 130 3.17 -0.29 -12.59
C TRP A 130 3.93 -1.59 -12.31
N THR A 131 5.02 -1.49 -11.54
CA THR A 131 5.77 -2.64 -11.04
C THR A 131 5.77 -2.64 -9.51
N ILE A 132 5.51 -3.81 -8.92
CA ILE A 132 5.50 -4.01 -7.47
C ILE A 132 6.79 -4.71 -7.04
N TYR A 133 7.46 -4.12 -6.05
CA TYR A 133 8.64 -4.69 -5.41
C TYR A 133 8.33 -4.98 -3.94
N ARG A 134 8.81 -6.11 -3.42
CA ARG A 134 8.91 -6.30 -1.96
C ARG A 134 10.04 -5.43 -1.44
N TYR A 135 9.75 -4.58 -0.46
CA TYR A 135 10.66 -3.57 0.05
C TYR A 135 11.15 -3.86 1.48
N GLY A 136 10.36 -4.58 2.29
CA GLY A 136 10.70 -4.96 3.66
C GLY A 136 9.72 -5.94 4.25
#